data_AF-A0A9N7AHL0-F1
#
_entry.id   AF-A0A9N7AHL0-F1
#
_cell.length_a   1.000
_cell.length_b   1.000
_cell.length_c   1.000
_cell.angle_alpha   90.00
_cell.angle_beta   90.00
_cell.angle_gamma   90.00
#
_symmetry.space_group_name_H-M   'P 1'
#
loop_
_entity.id
_entity.type
_entity.pdbx_description
1 polymer ?
#
loop_
_entity_poly.entity_id
_entity_poly.type
_entity_poly.pdbx_seq_one_letter_code
_entity_poly.pdbx_strand_id
1 'polypeptide(L)'
;MPTHDAATSTARRPTDATDDTIMSDASTRPTDEAHDDVTTWYDLLGFQRDLLLVAAEVEGDELPKGLALKRRLEARYSDPINHGRLYTNLSDLEDEGLIESEEIDGRTNAYRVTDRARELLAERRDAIDDALAGGEDA
;
A
#
# COMPACT_ATOMS: atom_id res chain seq x y z
N MET A 1 -15.54 -0.30 64.51
CA MET A 1 -14.55 -1.35 64.23
C MET A 1 -14.77 -1.81 62.79
N PRO A 2 -13.85 -1.56 61.84
CA PRO A 2 -12.65 -0.69 61.90
C PRO A 2 -13.00 0.80 62.17
N THR A 3 -12.14 1.83 62.31
CA THR A 3 -10.67 2.04 62.43
C THR A 3 -9.77 2.31 61.20
N HIS A 4 -9.04 3.43 61.26
CA HIS A 4 -8.00 3.97 60.35
C HIS A 4 -8.51 4.61 59.03
N ASP A 5 -7.97 5.73 58.55
CA ASP A 5 -6.77 6.45 59.03
C ASP A 5 -6.85 8.00 58.96
N ALA A 6 -5.92 8.66 59.65
CA ALA A 6 -5.62 10.08 59.55
C ALA A 6 -4.75 10.36 58.28
N ALA A 7 -4.30 11.57 57.91
CA ALA A 7 -4.23 12.84 58.64
C ALA A 7 -4.19 14.06 57.68
N THR A 8 -4.59 15.23 58.20
CA THR A 8 -3.85 16.50 58.19
C THR A 8 -2.88 16.81 57.03
N SER A 9 -3.09 17.93 56.31
CA SER A 9 -2.28 19.17 56.55
C SER A 9 -2.68 20.39 55.69
N THR A 10 -2.98 21.49 56.39
CA THR A 10 -2.56 22.89 56.11
C THR A 10 -2.73 23.49 54.70
N ALA A 11 -3.68 24.42 54.60
CA ALA A 11 -3.61 25.54 53.66
C ALA A 11 -3.01 26.79 54.32
N ARG A 12 -2.07 27.50 53.66
CA ARG A 12 -2.16 28.96 53.48
C ARG A 12 -1.24 29.51 52.36
N ARG A 13 -1.78 30.51 51.66
CA ARG A 13 -1.24 31.36 50.58
C ARG A 13 -0.18 32.38 51.09
N PRO A 14 0.27 33.36 50.28
CA PRO A 14 0.91 33.33 48.95
C PRO A 14 2.20 34.21 48.91
N THR A 15 2.86 34.32 47.75
CA THR A 15 3.44 35.62 47.32
C THR A 15 3.36 35.77 45.81
N ASP A 16 3.30 37.03 45.39
CA ASP A 16 3.07 37.52 44.02
C ASP A 16 4.40 37.97 43.39
N ALA A 17 4.56 37.77 42.08
CA ALA A 17 5.38 38.56 41.16
C ALA A 17 5.34 37.95 39.75
N THR A 18 4.79 38.71 38.81
CA THR A 18 4.83 38.53 37.35
C THR A 18 6.21 38.20 36.78
N ASP A 19 6.24 37.34 35.77
CA ASP A 19 6.95 37.68 34.52
C ASP A 19 6.01 37.46 33.34
N ASP A 20 6.10 38.36 32.36
CA ASP A 20 5.32 38.36 31.13
C ASP A 20 6.00 37.46 30.07
N THR A 21 5.54 37.50 28.82
CA THR A 21 6.32 37.21 27.59
C THR A 21 5.97 35.92 26.81
N ILE A 22 5.29 36.17 25.68
CA ILE A 22 5.04 35.32 24.49
C ILE A 22 3.95 34.25 24.61
N MET A 23 2.76 34.67 24.17
CA MET A 23 1.90 33.80 23.37
C MET A 23 2.65 33.35 22.12
N SER A 24 2.84 32.05 21.95
CA SER A 24 2.87 31.46 20.61
C SER A 24 1.94 30.26 20.61
N ASP A 25 0.88 30.39 19.83
CA ASP A 25 -0.01 29.31 19.42
C ASP A 25 0.84 28.11 18.99
N ALA A 26 0.88 27.08 19.82
CA ALA A 26 1.41 25.79 19.44
C ALA A 26 0.35 25.13 18.57
N SER A 27 0.21 25.65 17.35
CA SER A 27 -0.77 25.18 16.39
C SER A 27 -0.63 23.68 16.30
N THR A 28 -1.70 22.99 16.71
CA THR A 28 -1.91 21.63 16.27
C THR A 28 -2.11 21.75 14.77
N ARG A 29 -1.01 21.73 14.02
CA ARG A 29 -1.08 21.59 12.57
C ARG A 29 -1.95 20.35 12.37
N PRO A 30 -3.10 20.45 11.70
CA PRO A 30 -3.64 19.25 11.11
C PRO A 30 -2.53 18.79 10.19
N THR A 31 -1.94 17.63 10.49
CA THR A 31 -1.12 16.91 9.52
C THR A 31 -2.09 16.35 8.49
N ASP A 32 -2.71 17.27 7.75
CA ASP A 32 -3.39 17.05 6.48
C ASP A 32 -2.30 16.86 5.41
N GLU A 33 -1.34 15.99 5.73
CA GLU A 33 -0.58 15.24 4.75
C GLU A 33 -1.51 14.09 4.35
N ALA A 34 -2.57 14.47 3.62
CA ALA A 34 -3.13 13.59 2.63
C ALA A 34 -1.97 13.26 1.67
N HIS A 35 -1.25 12.18 1.98
CA HIS A 35 -0.65 11.40 0.92
C HIS A 35 -1.79 11.12 -0.06
N ASP A 36 -1.63 11.59 -1.31
CA ASP A 36 -2.37 11.00 -2.42
C ASP A 36 -2.18 9.50 -2.28
N ASP A 37 -3.29 8.78 -2.06
CA ASP A 37 -3.34 7.35 -1.69
C ASP A 37 -3.07 6.51 -2.94
N VAL A 38 -1.89 6.76 -3.52
CA VAL A 38 -1.47 6.34 -4.84
C VAL A 38 -0.35 5.33 -4.66
N THR A 39 -0.73 4.06 -4.80
CA THR A 39 0.16 2.90 -4.71
C THR A 39 1.43 3.12 -5.54
N THR A 40 2.59 3.06 -4.89
CA THR A 40 3.87 3.06 -5.59
C THR A 40 4.31 1.63 -5.89
N TRP A 41 5.29 1.48 -6.79
CA TRP A 41 5.86 0.16 -7.07
C TRP A 41 6.42 -0.50 -5.80
N TYR A 42 6.88 0.30 -4.83
CA TYR A 42 7.57 -0.19 -3.64
C TYR A 42 6.64 -0.76 -2.56
N ASP A 43 5.36 -0.36 -2.57
CA ASP A 43 4.33 -0.83 -1.63
C ASP A 43 3.84 -2.24 -1.97
N LEU A 44 3.80 -2.57 -3.27
CA LEU A 44 3.39 -3.89 -3.75
C LEU A 44 4.32 -5.01 -3.28
N LEU A 45 3.75 -6.11 -2.82
CA LEU A 45 4.48 -7.35 -2.54
C LEU A 45 5.08 -7.93 -3.82
N GLY A 46 6.20 -8.67 -3.71
CA GLY A 46 6.87 -9.28 -4.86
C GLY A 46 5.94 -10.12 -5.75
N PHE A 47 4.98 -10.84 -5.15
CA PHE A 47 4.01 -11.62 -5.91
C PHE A 47 2.91 -10.79 -6.56
N GLN A 48 2.51 -9.65 -5.98
CA GLN A 48 1.58 -8.70 -6.60
C GLN A 48 2.24 -8.07 -7.83
N ARG A 49 3.52 -7.67 -7.74
CA ARG A 49 4.32 -7.19 -8.88
C ARG A 49 4.42 -8.22 -10.01
N ASP A 50 4.74 -9.48 -9.67
CA ASP A 50 4.82 -10.56 -10.66
C ASP A 50 3.47 -10.85 -11.31
N LEU A 51 2.40 -10.84 -10.52
CA LEU A 51 1.03 -11.04 -10.99
C LEU A 51 0.57 -9.91 -11.92
N LEU A 52 0.86 -8.66 -11.57
CA LEU A 52 0.55 -7.48 -12.38
C LEU A 52 1.31 -7.50 -13.71
N LEU A 53 2.60 -7.82 -13.67
CA LEU A 53 3.42 -8.02 -14.87
C LEU A 53 2.88 -9.14 -15.76
N VAL A 54 2.45 -10.26 -15.16
CA VAL A 54 1.83 -11.35 -15.92
C VAL A 54 0.49 -10.95 -16.51
N ALA A 55 -0.36 -10.23 -15.77
CA ALA A 55 -1.63 -9.73 -16.28
C ALA A 55 -1.43 -8.84 -17.52
N ALA A 56 -0.47 -7.90 -17.46
CA ALA A 56 -0.12 -7.03 -18.59
C ALA A 56 0.51 -7.80 -19.77
N GLU A 57 1.22 -8.90 -19.51
CA GLU A 57 1.83 -9.74 -20.56
C GLU A 57 0.80 -10.56 -21.34
N VAL A 58 -0.23 -11.09 -20.67
CA VAL A 58 -1.24 -11.96 -21.30
C VAL A 58 -2.51 -11.21 -21.74
N GLU A 59 -2.55 -9.90 -21.54
CA GLU A 59 -3.59 -9.01 -22.05
C GLU A 59 -3.46 -8.86 -23.58
N GLY A 60 -4.42 -9.42 -24.31
CA GLY A 60 -4.50 -9.37 -25.77
C GLY A 60 -5.94 -9.14 -26.23
N ASP A 61 -6.34 -9.76 -27.34
CA ASP A 61 -7.71 -9.61 -27.89
C ASP A 61 -8.82 -10.19 -26.97
N GLU A 62 -8.49 -11.12 -26.05
CA GLU A 62 -9.39 -11.67 -25.02
C GLU A 62 -8.76 -11.44 -23.64
N LEU A 63 -9.55 -11.00 -22.66
CA LEU A 63 -9.06 -10.77 -21.29
C LEU A 63 -8.64 -12.08 -20.59
N PRO A 64 -7.50 -12.09 -19.89
CA PRO A 64 -7.00 -13.27 -19.20
C PRO A 64 -7.87 -13.67 -18.01
N LYS A 65 -8.31 -14.93 -18.01
CA LYS A 65 -8.98 -15.57 -16.87
C LYS A 65 -7.97 -15.87 -15.76
N GLY A 66 -8.38 -15.88 -14.50
CA GLY A 66 -7.48 -16.18 -13.37
C GLY A 66 -6.69 -17.50 -13.48
N LEU A 67 -7.25 -18.52 -14.16
CA LEU A 67 -6.53 -19.77 -14.45
C LEU A 67 -5.39 -19.61 -15.48
N ALA A 68 -5.50 -18.67 -16.43
CA ALA A 68 -4.43 -18.35 -17.37
C ALA A 68 -3.26 -17.65 -16.65
N LEU A 69 -3.58 -16.64 -15.82
CA LEU A 69 -2.61 -15.96 -14.94
C LEU A 69 -1.87 -16.98 -14.05
N LYS A 70 -2.62 -17.88 -13.41
CA LYS A 70 -2.05 -18.97 -12.59
C LYS A 70 -1.02 -19.80 -13.35
N ARG A 71 -1.38 -20.32 -14.53
CA ARG A 71 -0.49 -21.15 -15.37
C ARG A 71 0.76 -20.36 -15.79
N ARG A 72 0.62 -19.08 -16.11
CA ARG A 72 1.72 -18.23 -16.58
C ARG A 72 2.69 -17.83 -15.45
N LEU A 73 2.21 -17.77 -14.21
CA LEU A 73 3.05 -17.66 -13.01
C LEU A 73 3.67 -19.01 -12.59
N GLU A 74 2.95 -20.12 -12.65
CA GLU A 74 3.49 -21.47 -12.35
C GLU A 74 4.57 -21.93 -13.36
N ALA A 75 4.66 -21.29 -14.52
CA ALA A 75 5.79 -21.46 -15.44
C ALA A 75 7.07 -20.70 -15.03
N ARG A 76 6.99 -19.82 -14.00
CA ARG A 76 8.10 -19.03 -13.44
C ARG A 76 8.48 -19.47 -12.04
N TYR A 77 7.50 -19.82 -11.22
CA TYR A 77 7.67 -20.28 -9.86
C TYR A 77 7.97 -21.79 -9.82
N SER A 78 8.96 -22.20 -9.01
CA SER A 78 9.33 -23.60 -8.82
C SER A 78 8.22 -24.45 -8.18
N ASP A 79 7.42 -23.80 -7.32
CA ASP A 79 6.39 -24.44 -6.49
C ASP A 79 4.98 -24.13 -7.03
N PRO A 80 4.02 -25.07 -6.91
CA PRO A 80 2.63 -24.83 -7.28
C PRO A 80 2.02 -23.64 -6.54
N ILE A 81 1.32 -22.77 -7.27
CA ILE A 81 0.71 -21.57 -6.69
C ILE A 81 -0.63 -21.95 -6.05
N ASN A 82 -0.76 -21.67 -4.76
CA ASN A 82 -2.02 -21.84 -4.04
C ASN A 82 -3.11 -20.95 -4.66
N HIS A 83 -4.28 -21.53 -4.92
CA HIS A 83 -5.42 -20.82 -5.51
C HIS A 83 -5.88 -19.64 -4.65
N GLY A 84 -6.02 -19.82 -3.34
CA GLY A 84 -6.40 -18.74 -2.41
C GLY A 84 -5.41 -17.58 -2.46
N ARG A 85 -4.09 -17.86 -2.45
CA ARG A 85 -3.06 -16.82 -2.57
C ARG A 85 -3.21 -16.00 -3.85
N LEU A 86 -3.47 -16.65 -4.98
CA LEU A 86 -3.68 -15.94 -6.25
C LEU A 86 -4.88 -14.99 -6.16
N TYR A 87 -6.03 -15.46 -5.69
CA TYR A 87 -7.25 -14.65 -5.66
C TYR A 87 -7.25 -13.57 -4.58
N THR A 88 -6.58 -13.77 -3.44
CA THR A 88 -6.28 -12.68 -2.49
C THR A 88 -5.47 -11.60 -3.18
N ASN A 89 -4.37 -11.96 -3.88
CA ASN A 89 -3.51 -10.95 -4.52
C ASN A 89 -4.16 -10.31 -5.77
N LEU A 90 -5.17 -10.94 -6.37
CA LEU A 90 -6.03 -10.30 -7.39
C LEU A 90 -6.98 -9.29 -6.74
N SER A 91 -7.63 -9.64 -5.62
CA SER A 91 -8.46 -8.70 -4.84
C SER A 91 -7.64 -7.50 -4.39
N ASP A 92 -6.47 -7.73 -3.79
CA ASP A 92 -5.59 -6.65 -3.33
C ASP A 92 -5.23 -5.69 -4.49
N LEU A 93 -4.91 -6.21 -5.68
CA LEU A 93 -4.59 -5.38 -6.86
C LEU A 93 -5.83 -4.66 -7.45
N GLU A 94 -7.03 -5.18 -7.23
CA GLU A 94 -8.29 -4.56 -7.65
C GLU A 94 -8.70 -3.43 -6.67
N ASP A 95 -8.51 -3.65 -5.37
CA ASP A 95 -8.69 -2.66 -4.30
C ASP A 95 -7.70 -1.47 -4.47
N GLU A 96 -6.46 -1.73 -4.91
CA GLU A 96 -5.44 -0.73 -5.26
C GLU A 96 -5.67 -0.07 -6.65
N GLY A 97 -6.74 -0.44 -7.37
CA GLY A 97 -7.07 0.14 -8.69
C GLY A 97 -6.08 -0.18 -9.81
N LEU A 98 -5.27 -1.23 -9.65
CA LEU A 98 -4.25 -1.66 -10.62
C LEU A 98 -4.77 -2.70 -11.62
N ILE A 99 -5.83 -3.42 -11.26
CA ILE A 99 -6.59 -4.29 -12.19
C ILE A 99 -8.09 -4.05 -12.05
N GLU A 100 -8.84 -4.41 -13.08
CA GLU A 100 -10.30 -4.51 -13.08
C GLU A 100 -10.72 -5.96 -13.35
N SER A 101 -11.76 -6.46 -12.68
CA SER A 101 -12.38 -7.74 -13.05
C SER A 101 -13.64 -7.58 -13.91
N GLU A 102 -13.80 -8.48 -14.89
CA GLU A 102 -15.02 -8.62 -15.70
C GLU A 102 -15.62 -10.02 -15.51
N GLU A 103 -16.89 -10.09 -15.10
CA GLU A 103 -17.63 -11.35 -14.95
C GLU A 103 -18.09 -11.86 -16.33
N ILE A 104 -17.68 -13.07 -16.71
CA ILE A 104 -18.05 -13.69 -17.99
C ILE A 104 -19.32 -14.54 -17.87
N ASP A 105 -19.45 -15.33 -16.80
CA ASP A 105 -20.47 -16.38 -16.67
C ASP A 105 -20.91 -16.70 -15.21
N GLY A 106 -20.75 -15.76 -14.28
CA GLY A 106 -21.09 -15.94 -12.86
C GLY A 106 -20.12 -16.84 -12.07
N ARG A 107 -19.10 -17.41 -12.71
CA ARG A 107 -18.04 -18.20 -12.06
C ARG A 107 -16.63 -17.91 -12.58
N THR A 108 -16.54 -17.30 -13.76
CA THR A 108 -15.29 -16.98 -14.44
C THR A 108 -15.10 -15.47 -14.51
N ASN A 109 -14.12 -14.97 -13.76
CA ASN A 109 -13.65 -13.59 -13.90
C ASN A 109 -12.47 -13.55 -14.89
N ALA A 110 -12.56 -12.61 -15.82
CA ALA A 110 -11.45 -12.07 -16.59
C ALA A 110 -10.85 -10.87 -15.85
N TYR A 111 -9.59 -10.54 -16.12
CA TYR A 111 -8.90 -9.40 -15.51
C TYR A 111 -8.29 -8.51 -16.59
N ARG A 112 -8.45 -7.19 -16.45
CA ARG A 112 -7.81 -6.15 -17.27
C ARG A 112 -6.81 -5.39 -16.41
N VAL A 113 -5.70 -4.94 -16.98
CA VAL A 113 -4.77 -4.02 -16.31
C VAL A 113 -5.25 -2.58 -16.51
N THR A 114 -5.24 -1.75 -15.47
CA THR A 114 -5.65 -0.34 -15.59
C THR A 114 -4.56 0.51 -16.22
N ASP A 115 -4.92 1.68 -16.74
CA ASP A 115 -3.92 2.62 -17.26
C ASP A 115 -2.95 3.07 -16.15
N ARG A 116 -3.43 3.21 -14.91
CA ARG A 116 -2.57 3.48 -13.74
C ARG A 116 -1.52 2.39 -13.52
N ALA A 117 -1.88 1.12 -13.69
CA ALA A 117 -0.91 0.04 -13.61
C ALA A 117 0.07 0.00 -14.80
N ARG A 118 -0.36 0.42 -16.00
CA ARG A 118 0.54 0.57 -17.15
C ARG A 118 1.56 1.69 -16.92
N GLU A 119 1.13 2.82 -16.34
CA GLU A 119 2.03 3.89 -15.87
C GLU A 119 3.03 3.37 -14.84
N LEU A 120 2.56 2.67 -13.80
CA LEU A 120 3.40 2.10 -12.74
C LEU A 120 4.45 1.12 -13.28
N LEU A 121 4.09 0.31 -14.28
CA LEU A 121 5.01 -0.60 -14.98
C LEU A 121 6.02 0.16 -15.87
N ALA A 122 5.61 1.28 -16.48
CA ALA A 122 6.49 2.13 -17.28
C ALA A 122 7.50 2.89 -16.40
N GLU A 123 7.03 3.53 -15.32
CA GLU A 123 7.88 4.14 -14.27
C GLU A 123 8.92 3.13 -13.77
N ARG A 124 8.49 1.88 -13.54
CA ARG A 124 9.39 0.81 -13.09
C ARG A 124 10.42 0.39 -14.15
N ARG A 125 10.04 0.32 -15.43
CA ARG A 125 10.96 0.03 -16.53
C ARG A 125 12.05 1.11 -16.57
N ASP A 126 11.65 2.37 -16.60
CA ASP A 126 12.56 3.50 -16.76
C ASP A 126 13.56 3.56 -15.60
N ALA A 127 13.10 3.31 -14.36
CA ALA A 127 13.97 3.19 -13.19
C ALA A 127 14.93 1.97 -13.21
N ILE A 128 14.60 0.90 -13.93
CA ILE A 128 15.52 -0.24 -14.16
C ILE A 128 16.54 0.13 -15.23
N ASP A 129 16.12 0.76 -16.32
CA ASP A 129 17.00 1.16 -17.43
C ASP A 129 18.04 2.20 -16.96
N ASP A 130 17.63 3.20 -16.16
CA ASP A 130 18.53 4.16 -15.51
C ASP A 130 19.57 3.47 -14.61
N ALA A 131 19.14 2.49 -13.82
CA ALA A 131 20.02 1.73 -12.92
C ALA A 131 21.01 0.83 -13.66
N LEU A 132 20.68 0.39 -14.88
CA LEU A 132 21.59 -0.36 -15.76
C LEU A 132 22.57 0.57 -16.50
N ALA A 133 22.10 1.75 -16.95
CA ALA A 133 22.93 2.75 -17.61
C ALA A 133 23.96 3.40 -16.66
N GLY A 134 23.62 3.60 -15.39
CA GLY A 134 24.51 4.15 -14.35
C GLY A 134 25.69 3.26 -13.96
N GLY A 135 25.88 2.10 -14.61
CA GLY A 135 26.95 1.14 -14.32
C GLY A 135 28.24 1.28 -15.13
N GLU A 136 28.30 2.18 -16.13
CA GLU A 136 29.49 2.31 -17.02
C GLU A 136 30.56 3.32 -16.53
N ASP A 137 30.29 4.14 -15.50
CA ASP A 137 31.21 5.19 -14.99
C ASP A 137 31.56 5.00 -13.49
N ALA A 138 32.21 3.88 -13.12
CA ALA A 138 32.72 3.60 -11.77
C ALA A 138 34.08 2.87 -11.73
#